data_AF-A0A843C7Y6-F1
#
_entry.id   AF-A0A843C7Y6-F1
#
_cell.length_a   1.000
_cell.length_b   1.000
_cell.length_c   1.000
_cell.angle_alpha   90.00
_cell.angle_beta   90.00
_cell.angle_gamma   90.00
#
_symmetry.space_group_name_H-M   'P 1'
#
loop_
_entity.id
_entity.type
_entity.pdbx_description
1 polymer ?
#
loop_
_entity_poly.entity_id
_entity_poly.type
_entity_poly.pdbx_seq_one_letter_code
_entity_poly.pdbx_strand_id
1 'polypeptide(L)'
;MDLISEDKINSMGSTEKLRFILDGVKSGNIVILEGGLTSEEQMKLIELTMTEVSDDFPGIEISGYQAKRSFFNLRRKPRLTVIGPAKVMRTIKKDKDLISAVVSAV
;
A
#
# COMPACT_ATOMS: atom_id res chain seq x y z
N MET A 1 -11.04 0.08 -5.70
CA MET A 1 -10.23 0.29 -4.48
C MET A 1 -10.56 -0.85 -3.55
N ASP A 2 -9.54 -1.54 -3.04
CA ASP A 2 -9.69 -2.72 -2.20
C ASP A 2 -9.01 -2.46 -0.84
N LEU A 3 -9.74 -2.66 0.26
CA LEU A 3 -9.20 -2.63 1.60
C LEU A 3 -9.01 -4.06 2.11
N ILE A 4 -7.82 -4.37 2.57
CA ILE A 4 -7.39 -5.70 2.98
C ILE A 4 -7.07 -5.65 4.47
N SER A 5 -7.75 -6.51 5.24
CA SER A 5 -7.59 -6.59 6.68
C SER A 5 -6.21 -7.14 7.08
N GLU A 6 -5.76 -6.74 8.26
CA GLU A 6 -4.48 -7.18 8.82
C GLU A 6 -4.43 -8.71 8.96
N ASP A 7 -5.52 -9.34 9.37
CA ASP A 7 -5.61 -10.80 9.51
C ASP A 7 -5.39 -11.53 8.17
N LYS A 8 -6.00 -11.04 7.09
CA LYS A 8 -5.82 -11.62 5.76
C LYS A 8 -4.38 -11.46 5.28
N ILE A 9 -3.79 -10.28 5.47
CA ILE A 9 -2.39 -10.03 5.12
C ILE A 9 -1.42 -10.88 5.94
N ASN A 10 -1.71 -11.10 7.21
CA ASN A 10 -0.87 -11.92 8.09
C ASN A 10 -1.03 -13.42 7.85
N SER A 11 -2.13 -13.86 7.20
CA SER A 11 -2.29 -15.25 6.76
C SER A 11 -1.45 -15.60 5.53
N MET A 12 -0.93 -14.61 4.80
CA MET A 12 -0.14 -14.82 3.59
C MET A 12 1.36 -14.90 3.89
N GLY A 13 2.07 -15.74 3.14
CA GLY A 13 3.53 -15.69 3.11
C GLY A 13 4.04 -14.36 2.51
N SER A 14 5.28 -13.96 2.80
CA SER A 14 5.82 -12.68 2.33
C SER A 14 5.74 -12.55 0.80
N THR A 15 6.19 -13.55 0.03
CA THR A 15 6.12 -13.51 -1.44
C THR A 15 4.70 -13.51 -1.99
N GLU A 16 3.80 -14.28 -1.38
CA GLU A 16 2.38 -14.33 -1.76
C GLU A 16 1.71 -12.98 -1.56
N LYS A 17 1.96 -12.36 -0.40
CA LYS A 17 1.48 -11.01 -0.06
C LYS A 17 1.91 -9.98 -1.10
N LEU A 18 3.19 -9.99 -1.50
CA LEU A 18 3.71 -9.05 -2.50
C LEU A 18 3.05 -9.23 -3.87
N ARG A 19 2.88 -10.48 -4.32
CA ARG A 19 2.20 -10.79 -5.58
C ARG A 19 0.73 -10.37 -5.55
N PHE A 20 0.02 -10.69 -4.47
CA PHE A 20 -1.37 -10.31 -4.28
C PHE A 20 -1.58 -8.79 -4.41
N ILE A 21 -0.69 -8.00 -3.79
CA ILE A 21 -0.72 -6.54 -3.90
C ILE A 21 -0.47 -6.11 -5.35
N LEU A 22 0.58 -6.65 -5.98
CA LEU A 22 1.01 -6.24 -7.31
C LEU A 22 -0.05 -6.58 -8.36
N ASP A 23 -0.66 -7.75 -8.29
CA ASP A 23 -1.73 -8.17 -9.21
C ASP A 23 -2.97 -7.26 -9.11
N GLY A 24 -3.35 -6.89 -7.87
CA GLY A 24 -4.41 -5.93 -7.64
C GLY A 24 -4.11 -4.57 -8.27
N VAL A 25 -2.89 -4.07 -8.08
CA VAL A 25 -2.48 -2.76 -8.62
C VAL A 25 -2.32 -2.79 -10.15
N LYS A 26 -1.78 -3.87 -10.73
CA LYS A 26 -1.71 -4.05 -12.20
C LYS A 26 -3.10 -4.09 -12.84
N SER A 27 -4.11 -4.56 -12.10
CA SER A 27 -5.51 -4.52 -12.53
C SER A 27 -6.15 -3.11 -12.44
N GLY A 28 -5.37 -2.09 -12.08
CA GLY A 28 -5.83 -0.70 -11.92
C GLY A 28 -6.38 -0.37 -10.54
N ASN A 29 -6.35 -1.31 -9.58
CA ASN A 29 -6.91 -1.07 -8.25
C ASN A 29 -5.94 -0.29 -7.35
N ILE A 30 -6.53 0.53 -6.48
CA ILE A 30 -5.83 1.05 -5.29
C ILE A 30 -6.04 0.04 -4.17
N VAL A 31 -4.95 -0.46 -3.60
CA VAL A 31 -4.93 -1.45 -2.53
C VAL A 31 -4.57 -0.75 -1.22
N ILE A 32 -5.39 -0.94 -0.19
CA ILE A 32 -5.15 -0.45 1.17
C ILE A 32 -4.94 -1.64 2.10
N LEU A 33 -3.83 -1.63 2.83
CA LEU A 33 -3.46 -2.70 3.76
C LEU A 33 -3.56 -2.21 5.19
N GLU A 34 -4.41 -2.85 5.99
CA GLU A 34 -4.36 -2.76 7.45
C GLU A 34 -3.14 -3.52 8.01
N GLY A 35 -2.55 -3.03 9.10
CA GLY A 35 -1.25 -3.49 9.60
C GLY A 35 -0.05 -2.96 8.79
N GLY A 36 -0.28 -2.67 7.50
CA GLY A 36 0.68 -2.11 6.55
C GLY A 36 1.79 -3.08 6.17
N LEU A 37 2.81 -2.56 5.49
CA LEU A 37 4.03 -3.32 5.17
C LEU A 37 5.16 -2.98 6.14
N THR A 38 6.00 -3.97 6.42
CA THR A 38 7.33 -3.73 7.00
C THR A 38 8.23 -3.02 6.00
N SER A 39 9.29 -2.34 6.46
CA SER A 39 10.23 -1.68 5.56
C SER A 39 10.87 -2.65 4.57
N GLU A 40 11.13 -3.89 4.99
CA GLU A 40 11.69 -4.94 4.15
C GLU A 40 10.71 -5.38 3.06
N GLU A 41 9.43 -5.60 3.41
CA GLU A 41 8.39 -5.91 2.42
C GLU A 41 8.17 -4.76 1.45
N GLN A 42 8.24 -3.50 1.91
CA GLN A 42 8.14 -2.33 1.02
C GLN A 42 9.30 -2.31 0.02
N MET A 43 10.54 -2.53 0.46
CA MET A 43 11.69 -2.59 -0.45
C MET A 43 11.53 -3.71 -1.48
N LYS A 44 11.16 -4.92 -1.04
CA LYS A 44 10.91 -6.05 -1.93
C LYS A 44 9.76 -5.81 -2.92
N LEU A 45 8.71 -5.11 -2.50
CA LEU A 45 7.61 -4.72 -3.39
C LEU A 45 8.10 -3.76 -4.49
N ILE A 46 8.95 -2.79 -4.13
CA ILE A 46 9.54 -1.85 -5.09
C ILE A 46 10.44 -2.60 -6.07
N GLU A 47 11.31 -3.49 -5.58
CA GLU A 47 12.18 -4.32 -6.43
C GLU A 47 11.37 -5.18 -7.41
N LEU A 48 10.34 -5.88 -6.92
CA LEU A 48 9.46 -6.69 -7.76
C LEU A 48 8.68 -5.83 -8.75
N THR A 49 8.28 -4.62 -8.37
CA THR A 49 7.61 -3.70 -9.29
C THR A 49 8.53 -3.33 -10.44
N MET A 50 9.81 -3.03 -10.17
CA MET A 50 10.77 -2.65 -11.22
C MET A 50 10.95 -3.74 -12.28
N THR A 51 10.83 -5.02 -11.91
CA THR A 51 10.89 -6.13 -12.87
C THR A 51 9.63 -6.27 -13.72
N GLU A 52 8.53 -5.64 -13.30
CA GLU A 52 7.20 -5.74 -13.91
C GLU A 52 6.78 -4.47 -14.65
N VAL A 53 7.58 -3.39 -14.58
CA VAL A 53 7.32 -2.13 -15.28
C VAL A 53 7.32 -2.34 -16.79
N SER A 54 6.29 -1.81 -17.45
CA SER A 54 6.11 -1.79 -18.90
C SER A 54 5.34 -0.55 -19.35
N ASP A 55 5.13 -0.39 -20.66
CA ASP A 55 4.33 0.72 -21.21
C ASP A 55 2.88 0.73 -20.66
N ASP A 56 2.33 -0.45 -20.38
CA ASP A 56 0.99 -0.64 -19.82
C ASP A 56 0.96 -0.52 -18.29
N PHE A 57 2.10 -0.74 -17.63
CA PHE A 57 2.23 -0.67 -16.18
C PHE A 57 3.46 0.15 -15.77
N PRO A 58 3.33 1.47 -15.54
CA PRO A 58 4.47 2.32 -15.22
C PRO A 58 4.97 2.17 -13.78
N GLY A 59 4.43 1.22 -13.02
CA GLY A 59 4.80 0.93 -11.63
C GLY A 59 3.76 1.37 -10.62
N ILE A 60 4.20 1.50 -9.36
CA ILE A 60 3.35 1.78 -8.20
C ILE A 60 3.74 3.08 -7.51
N GLU A 61 2.77 3.66 -6.81
CA GLU A 61 2.95 4.69 -5.81
C GLU A 61 2.57 4.10 -4.45
N ILE A 62 3.39 4.32 -3.42
CA ILE A 62 3.21 3.74 -2.09
C ILE A 62 3.25 4.81 -0.98
N SER A 63 2.28 4.80 -0.08
CA SER A 63 2.23 5.71 1.06
C SER A 63 1.78 5.00 2.33
N GLY A 64 2.61 5.07 3.38
CA GLY A 64 2.32 4.51 4.69
C GLY A 64 1.79 5.55 5.68
N TYR A 65 0.74 5.21 6.42
CA TYR A 65 0.23 5.94 7.57
C TYR A 65 0.63 5.25 8.88
N GLN A 66 1.25 6.00 9.80
CA GLN A 66 1.54 5.51 11.14
C GLN A 66 0.65 6.24 12.13
N ALA A 67 -0.22 5.48 12.80
CA ALA A 67 -0.93 6.01 13.95
C ALA A 67 0.08 6.31 15.07
N LYS A 68 0.05 7.53 15.62
CA LYS A 68 0.96 7.94 16.68
C LYS A 68 0.91 6.97 17.87
N ARG A 69 2.07 6.52 18.33
CA ARG A 69 2.22 5.89 19.65
C ARG A 69 1.87 6.94 20.70
N SER A 70 0.72 6.80 21.35
CA SER A 70 0.49 7.46 22.63
C SER A 70 1.18 6.60 23.69
N PHE A 71 2.15 7.17 24.40
CA PHE A 71 2.94 6.50 25.44
C PHE A 71 2.08 5.89 26.58
N PHE A 72 0.79 6.24 26.64
CA PHE A 72 -0.17 5.77 27.64
C PHE A 72 -1.23 4.80 27.13
N ASN A 73 -1.35 4.56 25.81
CA ASN A 73 -2.38 3.66 25.27
C ASN A 73 -1.76 2.39 24.71
N LEU A 74 -1.96 1.28 25.44
CA LEU A 74 -1.56 -0.09 25.09
C LEU A 74 -2.25 -0.65 23.83
N ARG A 75 -3.15 0.11 23.19
CA ARG A 75 -3.74 -0.25 21.90
C ARG A 75 -2.85 0.24 20.76
N ARG A 76 -2.07 -0.68 20.18
CA ARG A 76 -1.43 -0.50 18.87
C ARG A 76 -2.52 -0.15 17.86
N LYS A 77 -2.60 1.11 17.43
CA LYS A 77 -3.47 1.46 16.31
C LYS A 77 -2.87 0.86 15.04
N PRO A 78 -3.67 0.24 14.16
CA PRO A 78 -3.18 -0.39 12.95
C PRO A 78 -2.52 0.65 12.04
N ARG A 79 -1.38 0.27 11.45
CA ARG A 79 -0.72 1.06 10.40
C ARG A 79 -1.51 0.82 9.12
N LEU A 80 -1.64 1.84 8.28
CA LEU A 80 -2.23 1.67 6.95
C LEU A 80 -1.13 1.82 5.90
N THR A 81 -1.19 1.05 4.83
CA THR A 81 -0.37 1.29 3.62
C THR A 81 -1.28 1.36 2.42
N VAL A 82 -1.18 2.42 1.65
CA VAL A 82 -1.92 2.63 0.40
C VAL A 82 -0.95 2.41 -0.75
N ILE A 83 -1.32 1.55 -1.69
CA ILE A 83 -0.56 1.26 -2.91
C ILE A 83 -1.50 1.42 -4.12
N GLY A 84 -1.05 2.08 -5.18
CA GLY A 84 -1.84 2.20 -6.40
C GLY A 84 -0.98 2.40 -7.65
N PRO A 85 -1.58 2.39 -8.86
CA PRO A 85 -0.83 2.54 -10.10
C PRO A 85 -0.24 3.95 -10.23
N ALA A 86 1.04 4.05 -10.57
CA ALA A 86 1.75 5.34 -10.65
C ALA A 86 1.15 6.32 -11.67
N LYS A 87 0.51 5.82 -12.74
CA LYS A 87 -0.14 6.63 -13.78
C LYS A 87 -1.39 7.37 -13.30
N VAL A 88 -2.13 6.75 -12.37
CA VAL A 88 -3.52 7.11 -12.03
C VAL A 88 -3.60 7.75 -10.64
N MET A 89 -2.69 7.39 -9.74
CA MET A 89 -2.71 7.85 -8.36
C MET A 89 -1.66 8.95 -8.12
N ARG A 90 -2.11 10.13 -7.66
CA ARG A 90 -1.23 11.12 -7.03
C ARG A 90 -1.62 11.28 -5.56
N THR A 91 -0.66 11.02 -4.67
CA THR A 91 -0.83 11.32 -3.24
C THR A 91 -0.84 12.85 -3.06
N ILE A 92 -2.00 13.44 -2.76
CA ILE A 92 -2.12 14.91 -2.68
C ILE A 92 -1.81 15.43 -1.28
N LYS A 93 -2.24 14.71 -0.23
CA LYS A 93 -2.06 15.19 1.14
C LYS A 93 -1.88 14.04 2.12
N LYS A 94 -0.85 14.15 2.96
CA LYS A 94 -0.61 13.29 4.11
C LYS A 94 -0.57 14.17 5.36
N ASP A 95 -1.59 14.07 6.18
CA ASP A 95 -1.67 14.76 7.47
C ASP A 95 -1.67 13.73 8.62
N LYS A 96 -1.60 14.20 9.87
CA LYS A 96 -1.62 13.37 11.07
C LYS A 96 -2.79 12.40 11.11
N ASP A 97 -3.95 12.73 10.54
CA ASP A 97 -5.18 11.94 10.65
C ASP A 97 -5.86 11.67 9.28
N LEU A 98 -5.22 12.05 8.16
CA LEU A 98 -5.80 11.94 6.83
C LEU A 98 -4.75 11.53 5.80
N ILE A 99 -5.04 10.48 5.03
CA ILE A 99 -4.42 10.26 3.73
C ILE A 99 -5.44 10.63 2.65
N SER A 100 -5.06 11.56 1.78
CA SER A 100 -5.81 11.92 0.58
C SER A 100 -5.01 11.49 -0.64
N ALA A 101 -5.51 10.46 -1.32
CA ALA A 101 -5.08 10.09 -2.66
C ALA A 101 -6.11 10.64 -3.64
N VAL A 102 -5.67 11.32 -4.69
CA VAL A 102 -6.54 11.68 -5.80
C VAL A 102 -6.26 10.73 -6.95
N VAL A 103 -7.35 10.12 -7.40
CA VAL A 103 -7.39 9.24 -8.55
C VAL A 103 -7.78 10.10 -9.74
N SER A 104 -6.87 10.27 -10.69
CA SER A 104 -7.20 10.95 -11.93
C SER A 104 -7.97 9.96 -12.80
N ALA A 105 -9.27 10.17 -12.96
CA ALA A 105 -10.01 9.50 -14.02
C ALA A 105 -9.45 10.03 -15.36
N VAL A 106 -8.77 9.16 -16.10
CA VAL A 106 -8.43 9.42 -17.50
C VAL A 106 -9.68 9.14 -18.33
#